data_AF-A0A2T6ZHN6-F1
#
_entry.id   AF-A0A2T6ZHN6-F1
#
_cell.length_a   1.000
_cell.length_b   1.000
_cell.length_c   1.000
_cell.angle_alpha   90.00
_cell.angle_beta   90.00
_cell.angle_gamma   90.00
#
_symmetry.space_group_name_H-M   'P 1'
#
loop_
_entity.id
_entity.type
_entity.pdbx_description
1 polymer ?
#
loop_
_entity_poly.entity_id
_entity_poly.type
_entity_poly.pdbx_seq_one_letter_code
_entity_poly.pdbx_strand_id
1 'polypeptide(L)'
;MTNITSIFNEFLFTYPVAAVIPPDRKPLPPKDEFLKEAFRIESHISSLTKYLLSIRQAYLSTTSGRPNPPRVTTSGSASLFARDNQSTSLTDVQRDAIDVETKGVIQELLTVISRLETTEKVRAQTDEALLRKRYTSGLRGIFRDETEEREREEDKLRTLRVHREGVLWLLKTRLEKASELQRGQQEIRLQRQVERGKSILYKAPPGFLPPNHTSLPAASPSRPTASTGKSVWLEDEERKNIENLLTEEQLQLFEKENGDLVKHYEDTLDQVRSAEKSLIEISSLQIQLATNLATQNAHIDNLVADSMFTSENVQRGNKELKKAGEKISIARSAFWGAVAFSGVVFIWDWFI
;
A
#
# COMPACT_ATOMS: atom_id res chain seq x y z
N MET A 1 16.23 5.62 3.38
CA MET A 1 17.47 6.19 2.81
C MET A 1 17.48 7.68 3.05
N THR A 2 18.53 8.22 3.64
CA THR A 2 18.72 9.66 3.89
C THR A 2 19.04 10.37 2.57
N ASN A 3 18.43 11.52 2.33
CA ASN A 3 18.67 12.32 1.11
C ASN A 3 20.02 13.03 1.25
N ILE A 4 21.06 12.46 0.65
CA ILE A 4 22.44 12.97 0.65
C ILE A 4 22.72 13.95 -0.50
N THR A 5 21.69 14.30 -1.29
CA THR A 5 21.84 15.13 -2.50
C THR A 5 22.31 16.54 -2.18
N SER A 6 21.93 17.09 -1.02
CA SER A 6 22.41 18.40 -0.56
C SER A 6 23.92 18.39 -0.29
N ILE A 7 24.39 17.39 0.46
CA ILE A 7 25.81 17.18 0.79
C ILE A 7 26.62 16.95 -0.48
N PHE A 8 26.11 16.13 -1.40
CA PHE A 8 26.76 15.87 -2.68
C PHE A 8 26.86 17.14 -3.55
N ASN A 9 25.80 17.95 -3.60
CA ASN A 9 25.82 19.23 -4.31
C ASN A 9 26.80 20.22 -3.66
N GLU A 10 26.94 20.23 -2.33
CA GLU A 10 27.94 21.02 -1.60
C GLU A 10 29.37 20.68 -2.05
N PHE A 11 29.68 19.40 -2.19
CA PHE A 11 30.96 18.96 -2.74
C PHE A 11 31.12 19.29 -4.23
N LEU A 12 30.06 19.25 -5.03
CA LEU A 12 30.13 19.63 -6.44
C LEU A 12 30.43 21.12 -6.64
N PHE A 13 30.00 22.00 -5.74
CA PHE A 13 30.35 23.43 -5.81
C PHE A 13 31.86 23.69 -5.70
N THR A 14 32.63 22.75 -5.17
CA THR A 14 34.11 22.86 -5.12
C THR A 14 34.80 22.60 -6.46
N TYR A 15 34.08 22.02 -7.44
CA TYR A 15 34.62 21.72 -8.77
C TYR A 15 33.85 22.49 -9.86
N PRO A 16 34.45 23.51 -10.51
CA PRO A 16 33.75 24.44 -11.41
C PRO A 16 33.25 23.83 -12.74
N VAL A 17 33.50 22.54 -12.99
CA VAL A 17 33.15 21.84 -14.26
C VAL A 17 31.91 20.95 -14.12
N ALA A 18 31.42 20.71 -12.90
CA ALA A 18 30.36 19.74 -12.67
C ALA A 18 28.96 20.41 -12.65
N ALA A 19 28.07 19.95 -13.52
CA ALA A 19 26.69 20.40 -13.56
C ALA A 19 25.96 20.02 -12.26
N VAL A 20 25.48 21.02 -11.52
CA VAL A 20 24.68 20.85 -10.30
C VAL A 20 23.41 20.09 -10.63
N ILE A 21 23.10 19.04 -9.88
CA ILE A 21 21.83 18.31 -10.02
C ILE A 21 20.77 19.11 -9.27
N PRO A 22 19.74 19.65 -9.96
CA PRO A 22 18.68 20.40 -9.29
C PRO A 22 17.98 19.49 -8.25
N PRO A 23 17.69 19.99 -7.04
CA PRO A 23 17.06 19.19 -5.98
C PRO A 23 15.67 18.67 -6.39
N ASP A 24 15.02 19.34 -7.34
CA ASP A 24 13.67 19.04 -7.79
C ASP A 24 13.63 18.48 -9.23
N ARG A 25 14.75 17.89 -9.68
CA ARG A 25 14.83 17.29 -11.02
C ARG A 25 13.91 16.08 -11.09
N LYS A 26 12.73 16.28 -11.67
CA LYS A 26 11.88 15.17 -12.10
C LYS A 26 12.55 14.47 -13.30
N PRO A 27 12.56 13.13 -13.34
CA PRO A 27 13.05 12.41 -14.50
C PRO A 27 12.26 12.86 -15.74
N LEU A 28 12.92 12.90 -16.90
CA LEU A 28 12.21 13.20 -18.15
C LEU A 28 11.04 12.21 -18.31
N PRO A 29 9.89 12.66 -18.85
CA PRO A 29 8.78 11.77 -19.11
C PRO A 29 9.28 10.62 -20.02
N PRO A 30 8.98 9.36 -19.68
CA PRO A 30 9.48 8.25 -20.45
C PRO A 30 8.90 8.29 -21.86
N LYS A 31 9.72 7.94 -22.86
CA LYS A 31 9.27 7.84 -24.25
C LYS A 31 8.38 6.60 -24.47
N ASP A 32 8.69 5.53 -23.74
CA ASP A 32 8.04 4.22 -23.77
C ASP A 32 6.59 4.28 -23.27
N GLU A 33 5.67 3.65 -24.01
CA GLU A 33 4.24 3.58 -23.69
C GLU A 33 3.99 2.83 -22.38
N PHE A 34 4.69 1.72 -22.16
CA PHE A 34 4.58 0.93 -20.93
C PHE A 34 4.89 1.80 -19.69
N LEU A 35 5.98 2.57 -19.75
CA LEU A 35 6.38 3.42 -18.63
C LEU A 35 5.41 4.60 -18.46
N LYS A 36 4.87 5.17 -19.53
CA LYS A 36 3.83 6.21 -19.43
C LYS A 36 2.59 5.69 -18.69
N GLU A 37 2.12 4.48 -19.03
CA GLU A 37 1.01 3.84 -18.32
C GLU A 37 1.38 3.58 -16.86
N ALA A 38 2.59 3.04 -16.60
CA ALA A 38 3.06 2.78 -15.24
C ALA A 38 3.11 4.04 -14.35
N PHE A 39 3.60 5.18 -14.86
CA PHE A 39 3.60 6.45 -14.13
C PHE A 39 2.18 6.99 -13.90
N ARG A 40 1.26 6.80 -14.85
CA ARG A 40 -0.14 7.17 -14.66
C ARG A 40 -0.78 6.36 -13.52
N ILE A 41 -0.54 5.05 -13.50
CA ILE A 41 -1.00 4.16 -12.42
C ILE A 41 -0.38 4.59 -11.09
N GLU A 42 0.92 4.85 -11.03
CA GLU A 42 1.60 5.31 -9.81
C GLU A 42 1.00 6.62 -9.29
N SER A 43 0.72 7.58 -10.18
CA SER A 43 0.11 8.85 -9.82
C SER A 43 -1.29 8.65 -9.22
N HIS A 44 -2.08 7.73 -9.79
CA HIS A 44 -3.40 7.39 -9.26
C HIS A 44 -3.29 6.71 -7.88
N ILE A 45 -2.40 5.73 -7.70
CA ILE A 45 -2.17 5.06 -6.40
C ILE A 45 -1.69 6.07 -5.34
N SER A 46 -0.77 6.96 -5.71
CA SER A 46 -0.24 8.00 -4.82
C SER A 46 -1.34 8.98 -4.41
N SER A 47 -2.21 9.38 -5.35
CA SER A 47 -3.35 10.25 -5.08
C SER A 47 -4.37 9.57 -4.16
N LEU A 48 -4.69 8.30 -4.40
CA LEU A 48 -5.56 7.50 -3.54
C LEU A 48 -4.99 7.39 -2.12
N THR A 49 -3.70 7.09 -1.99
CA THR A 49 -3.04 6.96 -0.69
C THR A 49 -3.09 8.28 0.08
N LYS A 50 -2.79 9.40 -0.58
CA LYS A 50 -2.87 10.74 0.03
C LYS A 50 -4.30 11.08 0.43
N TYR A 51 -5.27 10.78 -0.43
CA TYR A 51 -6.69 10.95 -0.13
C TYR A 51 -7.09 10.17 1.13
N LEU A 52 -6.82 8.86 1.19
CA LEU A 52 -7.12 8.01 2.35
C LEU A 52 -6.47 8.50 3.64
N LEU A 53 -5.25 9.03 3.57
CA LEU A 53 -4.58 9.63 4.74
C LEU A 53 -5.24 10.94 5.16
N SER A 54 -5.64 11.78 4.20
CA SER A 54 -6.27 13.07 4.49
C SER A 54 -7.65 12.92 5.15
N ILE A 55 -8.45 11.95 4.70
CA ILE A 55 -9.79 11.71 5.25
C ILE A 55 -9.76 10.89 6.54
N ARG A 56 -8.62 10.26 6.89
CA ARG A 56 -8.51 9.34 8.04
C ARG A 56 -9.12 9.91 9.31
N GLN A 57 -8.81 11.16 9.66
CA GLN A 57 -9.32 11.76 10.89
C GLN A 57 -10.84 11.98 10.84
N ALA A 58 -11.36 12.53 9.75
CA ALA A 58 -12.80 12.76 9.58
C ALA A 58 -13.60 11.44 9.50
N TYR A 59 -13.05 10.44 8.80
CA TYR A 59 -13.63 9.11 8.64
C TYR A 59 -13.71 8.38 9.98
N LEU A 60 -12.63 8.42 10.77
CA LEU A 60 -12.55 7.78 12.09
C LEU A 60 -13.22 8.62 13.20
N SER A 61 -13.66 9.84 12.94
CA SER A 61 -14.30 10.66 13.98
C SER A 61 -15.72 10.19 14.25
N THR A 62 -15.97 9.68 15.46
CA THR A 62 -17.31 9.26 15.93
C THR A 62 -18.09 10.40 16.60
N THR A 63 -17.57 11.63 16.58
CA THR A 63 -18.16 12.81 17.23
C THR A 63 -19.33 13.41 16.43
N SER A 64 -20.22 12.58 15.90
CA SER A 64 -21.53 13.08 15.46
C SER A 64 -22.47 13.06 16.67
N GLY A 65 -22.73 14.23 17.27
CA GLY A 65 -23.93 14.42 18.09
C GLY A 65 -23.78 14.37 19.61
N ARG A 66 -22.79 15.06 20.20
CA ARG A 66 -23.04 15.68 21.50
C ARG A 66 -23.18 17.18 21.27
N PRO A 67 -24.38 17.79 21.39
CA PRO A 67 -24.45 19.20 21.71
C PRO A 67 -23.68 19.30 23.03
N ASN A 68 -22.51 19.95 23.02
CA ASN A 68 -21.90 20.33 24.27
C ASN A 68 -22.98 21.11 25.03
N PRO A 69 -23.38 20.70 26.25
CA PRO A 69 -24.23 21.56 27.06
C PRO A 69 -23.49 22.90 27.16
N PRO A 70 -24.18 24.04 26.98
CA PRO A 70 -23.52 25.33 27.01
C PRO A 70 -22.84 25.46 28.37
N ARG A 71 -21.50 25.37 28.35
CA ARG A 71 -20.70 25.61 29.53
C ARG A 71 -20.82 27.10 29.80
N VAL A 72 -21.71 27.47 30.73
CA VAL A 72 -21.77 28.82 31.28
C VAL A 72 -20.48 29.02 32.06
N THR A 73 -19.42 29.44 31.36
CA THR A 73 -18.22 30.01 31.97
C THR A 73 -18.31 31.51 31.77
N THR A 74 -18.67 32.16 32.87
CA THR A 74 -18.44 33.58 33.09
C THR A 74 -16.95 33.91 32.88
N SER A 75 -16.71 34.93 32.06
CA SER A 75 -15.53 35.80 32.06
C SER A 75 -14.22 35.25 31.49
N GLY A 76 -13.74 35.88 30.41
CA GLY A 76 -12.30 35.95 30.10
C GLY A 76 -11.91 35.80 28.63
N SER A 77 -11.78 36.93 27.94
CA SER A 77 -10.97 37.20 26.74
C SER A 77 -11.09 36.26 25.52
N ALA A 78 -11.62 36.83 24.44
CA ALA A 78 -11.79 36.22 23.13
C ALA A 78 -10.48 35.68 22.53
N SER A 79 -10.38 34.36 22.39
CA SER A 79 -9.45 33.72 21.44
C SER A 79 -10.13 33.62 20.07
N LEU A 80 -9.84 34.60 19.20
CA LEU A 80 -10.25 34.64 17.78
C LEU A 80 -9.63 33.51 16.92
N PHE A 81 -8.98 32.51 17.53
CA PHE A 81 -8.35 31.37 16.86
C PHE A 81 -9.08 30.04 17.07
N ALA A 82 -10.23 30.03 17.75
CA ALA A 82 -11.02 28.81 17.99
C ALA A 82 -12.05 28.51 16.87
N ARG A 83 -11.86 29.06 15.67
CA ARG A 83 -12.83 28.96 14.57
C ARG A 83 -12.17 28.63 13.23
N ASP A 84 -11.49 27.49 13.16
CA ASP A 84 -11.22 26.84 11.87
C ASP A 84 -11.04 25.31 11.93
N ASN A 85 -11.41 24.68 13.05
CA ASN A 85 -11.34 23.23 13.21
C ASN A 85 -12.73 22.64 13.44
N GLN A 86 -13.71 23.11 12.66
CA GLN A 86 -14.89 22.29 12.38
C GLN A 86 -14.42 21.16 11.48
N SER A 87 -13.80 20.14 12.09
CA SER A 87 -13.62 18.85 11.46
C SER A 87 -15.01 18.37 11.05
N THR A 88 -15.29 18.48 9.75
CA THR A 88 -16.55 18.07 9.13
C THR A 88 -16.71 16.58 9.41
N SER A 89 -17.43 16.25 10.47
CA SER A 89 -17.66 14.86 10.85
C SER A 89 -18.48 14.23 9.73
N LEU A 90 -17.91 13.24 9.05
CA LEU A 90 -18.61 12.52 7.99
C LEU A 90 -19.80 11.76 8.60
N THR A 91 -20.95 11.78 7.93
CA THR A 91 -22.09 10.93 8.32
C THR A 91 -21.78 9.47 8.00
N ASP A 92 -22.49 8.54 8.64
CA ASP A 92 -22.25 7.11 8.39
C ASP A 92 -22.46 6.72 6.92
N VAL A 93 -23.47 7.31 6.28
CA VAL A 93 -23.75 7.17 4.84
C VAL A 93 -22.61 7.72 3.98
N GLN A 94 -22.00 8.86 4.36
CA GLN A 94 -20.85 9.41 3.64
C GLN A 94 -19.62 8.49 3.77
N ARG A 95 -19.42 7.88 4.94
CA ARG A 95 -18.34 6.90 5.14
C ARG A 95 -18.53 5.67 4.27
N ASP A 96 -19.75 5.15 4.18
CA ASP A 96 -20.08 4.01 3.31
C ASP A 96 -19.87 4.33 1.83
N ALA A 97 -20.24 5.54 1.40
CA ALA A 97 -19.99 6.00 0.03
C ALA A 97 -18.49 6.05 -0.28
N ILE A 98 -17.68 6.56 0.65
CA ILE A 98 -16.21 6.56 0.54
C ILE A 98 -15.65 5.14 0.45
N ASP A 99 -16.19 4.20 1.24
CA ASP A 99 -15.74 2.81 1.23
C ASP A 99 -16.03 2.14 -0.12
N VAL A 100 -17.22 2.35 -0.69
CA VAL A 100 -17.60 1.86 -2.01
C VAL A 100 -16.75 2.49 -3.12
N GLU A 101 -16.55 3.80 -3.08
CA GLU A 101 -15.74 4.53 -4.07
C GLU A 101 -14.28 4.07 -4.03
N THR A 102 -13.66 4.06 -2.85
CA THR A 102 -12.28 3.63 -2.65
C THR A 102 -12.06 2.21 -3.17
N LYS A 103 -12.99 1.31 -2.84
CA LYS A 103 -12.94 -0.08 -3.31
C LYS A 103 -13.04 -0.16 -4.84
N GLY A 104 -13.93 0.61 -5.46
CA GLY A 104 -14.05 0.70 -6.91
C GLY A 104 -12.73 1.13 -7.56
N VAL A 105 -12.08 2.17 -7.01
CA VAL A 105 -10.78 2.63 -7.50
C VAL A 105 -9.69 1.57 -7.34
N ILE A 106 -9.64 0.85 -6.22
CA ILE A 106 -8.67 -0.24 -6.02
C ILE A 106 -8.89 -1.36 -7.04
N GLN A 107 -10.14 -1.77 -7.26
CA GLN A 107 -10.47 -2.79 -8.26
C GLN A 107 -10.09 -2.34 -9.67
N GLU A 108 -10.40 -1.09 -10.03
CA GLU A 108 -9.99 -0.52 -11.32
C GLU A 108 -8.47 -0.57 -11.47
N LEU A 109 -7.71 -0.10 -10.47
CA LEU A 109 -6.25 -0.14 -10.50
C LEU A 109 -5.70 -1.57 -10.61
N LEU A 110 -6.32 -2.55 -9.96
CA LEU A 110 -5.96 -3.96 -10.12
C LEU A 110 -6.15 -4.43 -11.57
N THR A 111 -7.29 -4.10 -12.18
CA THR A 111 -7.55 -4.48 -13.59
C THR A 111 -6.56 -3.83 -14.54
N VAL A 112 -6.23 -2.55 -14.33
CA VAL A 112 -5.28 -1.82 -15.17
C VAL A 112 -3.87 -2.39 -15.03
N ILE A 113 -3.43 -2.71 -13.80
CA ILE A 113 -2.12 -3.35 -13.56
C ILE A 113 -2.08 -4.75 -14.21
N SER A 114 -3.15 -5.53 -14.08
CA SER A 114 -3.26 -6.86 -14.70
C SER A 114 -3.22 -6.77 -16.22
N ARG A 115 -3.91 -5.78 -16.81
CA ARG A 115 -3.83 -5.49 -18.25
C ARG A 115 -2.40 -5.15 -18.65
N LEU A 116 -1.74 -4.27 -17.93
CA LEU A 116 -0.36 -3.88 -18.21
C LEU A 116 0.59 -5.10 -18.15
N GLU A 117 0.42 -5.95 -17.14
CA GLU A 117 1.19 -7.20 -17.00
C GLU A 117 0.94 -8.17 -18.17
N THR A 118 -0.30 -8.38 -18.59
CA THR A 118 -0.59 -9.27 -19.73
C THR A 118 -0.02 -8.73 -21.03
N THR A 119 -0.11 -7.42 -21.28
CA THR A 119 0.52 -6.79 -22.45
C THR A 119 2.04 -6.96 -22.44
N GLU A 120 2.67 -6.86 -21.27
CA GLU A 120 4.10 -7.07 -21.12
C GLU A 120 4.50 -8.53 -21.37
N LYS A 121 3.73 -9.48 -20.84
CA LYS A 121 3.95 -10.92 -21.09
C LYS A 121 3.87 -11.25 -22.56
N VAL A 122 2.87 -10.73 -23.28
CA VAL A 122 2.75 -10.92 -24.73
C VAL A 122 3.96 -10.34 -25.45
N ARG A 123 4.36 -9.11 -25.12
CA ARG A 123 5.52 -8.45 -25.72
C ARG A 123 6.82 -9.22 -25.49
N ALA A 124 7.05 -9.70 -24.27
CA ALA A 124 8.21 -10.51 -23.93
C ALA A 124 8.24 -11.81 -24.75
N GLN A 125 7.09 -12.51 -24.85
CA GLN A 125 6.97 -13.72 -25.66
C GLN A 125 7.18 -13.48 -27.16
N THR A 126 6.66 -12.36 -27.69
CA THR A 126 6.87 -12.02 -29.10
C THR A 126 8.34 -11.71 -29.39
N ASP A 127 9.01 -10.96 -28.51
CA ASP A 127 10.42 -10.61 -28.69
C ASP A 127 11.31 -11.85 -28.62
N GLU A 128 11.06 -12.76 -27.68
CA GLU A 128 11.76 -14.05 -27.58
C GLU A 128 11.51 -14.93 -28.82
N ALA A 129 10.26 -14.98 -29.32
CA ALA A 129 9.92 -15.74 -30.52
C ALA A 129 10.55 -15.15 -31.79
N LEU A 130 10.63 -13.82 -31.90
CA LEU A 130 11.26 -13.11 -33.02
C LEU A 130 12.78 -13.30 -33.01
N LEU A 131 13.43 -13.17 -31.85
CA LEU A 131 14.84 -13.52 -31.68
C LEU A 131 15.09 -14.95 -32.13
N ARG A 132 14.32 -15.90 -31.58
CA ARG A 132 14.46 -17.31 -31.94
C ARG A 132 14.34 -17.52 -33.44
N LYS A 133 13.30 -16.99 -34.08
CA LYS A 133 13.10 -17.10 -35.55
C LYS A 133 14.26 -16.47 -36.34
N ARG A 134 14.74 -15.29 -35.94
CA ARG A 134 15.85 -14.60 -36.62
C ARG A 134 17.11 -15.45 -36.64
N TYR A 135 17.42 -16.14 -35.55
CA TYR A 135 18.63 -16.95 -35.42
C TYR A 135 18.45 -18.43 -35.77
N THR A 136 17.22 -18.96 -35.86
CA THR A 136 16.96 -20.34 -36.30
C THR A 136 16.62 -20.46 -37.79
N SER A 137 16.16 -19.38 -38.44
CA SER A 137 15.61 -19.44 -39.81
C SER A 137 16.60 -19.06 -40.93
N GLY A 138 17.87 -18.74 -40.62
CA GLY A 138 18.85 -18.35 -41.63
C GLY A 138 20.17 -19.11 -41.50
N LEU A 139 20.85 -19.33 -42.63
CA LEU A 139 22.25 -19.78 -42.80
C LEU A 139 23.31 -18.91 -42.07
N ARG A 140 22.87 -18.01 -41.18
CA ARG A 140 23.63 -17.00 -40.46
C ARG A 140 24.32 -17.51 -39.18
N GLY A 141 23.91 -18.65 -38.64
CA GLY A 141 24.50 -19.24 -37.43
C GLY A 141 25.95 -19.75 -37.54
N ILE A 142 26.63 -19.56 -38.68
CA ILE A 142 28.00 -20.06 -38.94
C ILE A 142 29.07 -18.98 -38.63
N PHE A 143 28.70 -17.70 -38.56
CA PHE A 143 29.66 -16.61 -38.31
C PHE A 143 29.74 -16.21 -36.84
N ARG A 144 30.94 -16.28 -36.27
CA ARG A 144 31.28 -16.01 -34.85
C ARG A 144 31.01 -14.56 -34.39
N ASP A 145 30.91 -13.62 -35.33
CA ASP A 145 30.56 -12.22 -35.05
C ASP A 145 29.05 -12.08 -34.73
N GLU A 146 28.21 -12.94 -35.30
CA GLU A 146 26.74 -12.91 -35.13
C GLU A 146 26.29 -13.56 -33.82
N THR A 147 27.10 -14.45 -33.24
CA THR A 147 26.86 -14.99 -31.89
C THR A 147 27.02 -13.94 -30.79
N GLU A 148 27.98 -13.03 -30.93
CA GLU A 148 28.15 -11.93 -29.96
C GLU A 148 27.04 -10.87 -30.10
N GLU A 149 26.60 -10.58 -31.32
CA GLU A 149 25.45 -9.69 -31.54
C GLU A 149 24.16 -10.27 -30.95
N ARG A 150 23.94 -11.57 -31.12
CA ARG A 150 22.81 -12.29 -30.51
C ARG A 150 22.81 -12.17 -28.99
N GLU A 151 23.94 -12.44 -28.34
CA GLU A 151 24.07 -12.37 -26.89
C GLU A 151 23.76 -10.95 -26.38
N ARG A 152 24.28 -9.91 -27.06
CA ARG A 152 23.96 -8.50 -26.72
C ARG A 152 22.48 -8.17 -26.90
N GLU A 153 21.81 -8.69 -27.92
CA GLU A 153 20.36 -8.50 -28.10
C GLU A 153 19.54 -9.23 -27.03
N GLU A 154 19.91 -10.47 -26.71
CA GLU A 154 19.30 -11.24 -25.63
C GLU A 154 19.46 -10.53 -24.27
N ASP A 155 20.64 -10.02 -23.95
CA ASP A 155 20.92 -9.30 -22.70
C ASP A 155 20.12 -8.00 -22.58
N LYS A 156 19.98 -7.24 -23.68
CA LYS A 156 19.13 -6.04 -23.70
C LYS A 156 17.67 -6.37 -23.41
N LEU A 157 17.17 -7.47 -23.96
CA LEU A 157 15.79 -7.90 -23.73
C LEU A 157 15.58 -8.45 -22.32
N ARG A 158 16.56 -9.18 -21.78
CA ARG A 158 16.57 -9.65 -20.39
C ARG A 158 16.54 -8.47 -19.41
N THR A 159 17.44 -7.51 -19.57
CA THR A 159 17.51 -6.32 -18.70
C THR A 159 16.22 -5.49 -18.76
N LEU A 160 15.64 -5.32 -19.95
CA LEU A 160 14.35 -4.64 -20.13
C LEU A 160 13.23 -5.40 -19.41
N ARG A 161 13.16 -6.72 -19.58
CA ARG A 161 12.16 -7.58 -18.92
C ARG A 161 12.27 -7.48 -17.39
N VAL A 162 13.48 -7.60 -16.84
CA VAL A 162 13.77 -7.45 -15.41
C VAL A 162 13.28 -6.09 -14.90
N HIS A 163 13.60 -5.02 -15.62
CA HIS A 163 13.17 -3.68 -15.23
C HIS A 163 11.65 -3.54 -15.21
N ARG A 164 10.96 -4.01 -16.26
CA ARG A 164 9.49 -3.90 -16.34
C ARG A 164 8.78 -4.78 -15.32
N GLU A 165 9.31 -5.96 -15.02
CA GLU A 165 8.83 -6.82 -13.94
C GLU A 165 8.98 -6.15 -12.56
N GLY A 166 10.13 -5.52 -12.30
CA GLY A 166 10.34 -4.73 -11.09
C GLY A 166 9.37 -3.53 -10.96
N VAL A 167 9.04 -2.88 -12.08
CA VAL A 167 8.03 -1.81 -12.11
C VAL A 167 6.63 -2.36 -11.75
N LEU A 168 6.21 -3.49 -12.34
CA LEU A 168 4.92 -4.11 -12.03
C LEU A 168 4.84 -4.53 -10.56
N TRP A 169 5.91 -5.13 -10.03
CA TRP A 169 6.00 -5.48 -8.61
C TRP A 169 5.84 -4.25 -7.73
N LEU A 170 6.57 -3.17 -8.01
CA LEU A 170 6.47 -1.92 -7.25
C LEU A 170 5.05 -1.35 -7.24
N LEU A 171 4.38 -1.33 -8.39
CA LEU A 171 2.99 -0.85 -8.52
C LEU A 171 2.04 -1.70 -7.66
N LYS A 172 2.18 -3.02 -7.70
CA LYS A 172 1.35 -3.94 -6.90
C LYS A 172 1.59 -3.78 -5.41
N THR A 173 2.85 -3.71 -4.97
CA THR A 173 3.19 -3.49 -3.56
C THR A 173 2.67 -2.14 -3.06
N ARG A 174 2.65 -1.10 -3.91
CA ARG A 174 2.07 0.19 -3.53
C ARG A 174 0.55 0.14 -3.44
N LEU A 175 -0.11 -0.56 -4.35
CA LEU A 175 -1.56 -0.76 -4.31
C LEU A 175 -1.98 -1.60 -3.09
N GLU A 176 -1.21 -2.63 -2.76
CA GLU A 176 -1.38 -3.42 -1.54
C GLU A 176 -1.34 -2.52 -0.30
N LYS A 177 -0.32 -1.69 -0.15
CA LYS A 177 -0.22 -0.73 0.97
C LYS A 177 -1.41 0.24 1.04
N ALA A 178 -1.92 0.70 -0.10
CA ALA A 178 -3.12 1.53 -0.13
C ALA A 178 -4.36 0.74 0.34
N SER A 179 -4.49 -0.53 -0.08
CA SER A 179 -5.58 -1.41 0.37
C SER A 179 -5.49 -1.75 1.88
N GLU A 180 -4.28 -1.92 2.41
CA GLU A 180 -4.05 -2.13 3.84
C GLU A 180 -4.47 -0.92 4.67
N LEU A 181 -4.19 0.31 4.18
CA LEU A 181 -4.64 1.52 4.83
C LEU A 181 -6.17 1.60 4.89
N GLN A 182 -6.87 1.29 3.79
CA GLN A 182 -8.33 1.24 3.78
C GLN A 182 -8.86 0.20 4.78
N ARG A 183 -8.35 -1.04 4.72
CA ARG A 183 -8.75 -2.11 5.61
C ARG A 183 -8.55 -1.74 7.07
N GLY A 184 -7.39 -1.18 7.41
CA GLY A 184 -7.09 -0.74 8.78
C GLY A 184 -8.04 0.34 9.28
N GLN A 185 -8.50 1.26 8.42
CA GLN A 185 -9.51 2.25 8.79
C GLN A 185 -10.89 1.59 9.02
N GLN A 186 -11.28 0.65 8.17
CA GLN A 186 -12.55 -0.07 8.30
C GLN A 186 -12.60 -0.98 9.52
N GLU A 187 -11.51 -1.67 9.84
CA GLU A 187 -11.41 -2.51 11.03
C GLU A 187 -11.60 -1.68 12.31
N ILE A 188 -10.97 -0.51 12.38
CA ILE A 188 -11.17 0.43 13.49
C ILE A 188 -12.63 0.91 13.55
N ARG A 189 -13.28 1.16 12.41
CA ARG A 189 -14.69 1.58 12.36
C ARG A 189 -15.61 0.47 12.87
N LEU A 190 -15.44 -0.75 12.37
CA LEU A 190 -16.20 -1.93 12.80
C LEU A 190 -16.02 -2.18 14.30
N GLN A 191 -14.77 -2.14 14.78
CA GLN A 191 -14.47 -2.31 16.20
C GLN A 191 -15.22 -1.28 17.06
N ARG A 192 -15.23 0.00 16.65
CA ARG A 192 -15.95 1.05 17.37
C ARG A 192 -17.46 0.91 17.29
N GLN A 193 -18.02 0.44 16.18
CA GLN A 193 -19.45 0.16 16.07
C GLN A 193 -19.86 -0.98 17.02
N VAL A 194 -19.06 -2.05 17.06
CA VAL A 194 -19.26 -3.18 17.98
C VAL A 194 -19.13 -2.72 19.45
N GLU A 195 -18.10 -1.94 19.78
CA GLU A 195 -17.92 -1.37 21.13
C GLU A 195 -19.06 -0.42 21.50
N ARG A 196 -19.58 0.37 20.56
CA ARG A 196 -20.71 1.25 20.78
C ARG A 196 -21.97 0.45 21.11
N GLY A 197 -22.28 -0.59 20.32
CA GLY A 197 -23.39 -1.51 20.60
C GLY A 197 -23.30 -2.12 22.00
N LYS A 198 -22.10 -2.55 22.40
CA LYS A 198 -21.83 -3.01 23.77
C LYS A 198 -22.03 -1.90 24.81
N SER A 199 -21.51 -0.70 24.57
CA SER A 199 -21.58 0.42 25.52
C SER A 199 -23.01 0.93 25.75
N ILE A 200 -23.88 0.85 24.74
CA ILE A 200 -25.31 1.20 24.88
C ILE A 200 -26.01 0.17 25.77
N LEU A 201 -25.68 -1.11 25.60
CA LEU A 201 -26.16 -2.17 26.48
C LEU A 201 -25.73 -1.95 27.95
N TYR A 202 -24.50 -1.47 28.17
CA TYR A 202 -24.00 -1.13 29.51
C TYR A 202 -24.50 0.22 30.06
N LYS A 203 -24.97 1.13 29.21
CA LYS A 203 -25.44 2.48 29.59
C LYS A 203 -26.97 2.59 29.70
N ALA A 204 -27.70 1.52 29.38
CA ALA A 204 -29.07 1.36 29.84
C ALA A 204 -29.10 1.61 31.37
N PRO A 205 -29.90 2.57 31.86
CA PRO A 205 -29.86 2.98 33.26
C PRO A 205 -29.98 1.79 34.22
N PRO A 206 -29.27 1.79 35.37
CA PRO A 206 -29.35 0.70 36.36
C PRO A 206 -30.73 0.55 37.04
N GLY A 207 -31.77 1.28 36.59
CA GLY A 207 -33.17 1.04 36.91
C GLY A 207 -33.91 0.15 35.90
N PHE A 208 -33.24 -0.32 34.84
CA PHE A 208 -33.81 -1.14 33.76
C PHE A 208 -33.35 -2.61 33.80
N LEU A 209 -32.57 -2.99 34.82
CA LEU A 209 -32.23 -4.36 35.16
C LEU A 209 -32.68 -4.60 36.61
N PRO A 210 -33.37 -5.70 36.94
CA PRO A 210 -33.77 -5.99 38.30
C PRO A 210 -32.53 -6.00 39.21
N PRO A 211 -32.61 -5.44 40.42
CA PRO A 211 -31.46 -5.28 41.28
C PRO A 211 -31.06 -6.66 41.78
N ASN A 212 -30.09 -7.28 41.13
CA ASN A 212 -29.19 -8.20 41.80
C ASN A 212 -27.98 -8.55 40.92
N HIS A 213 -26.87 -8.76 41.63
CA HIS A 213 -25.64 -9.40 41.16
C HIS A 213 -24.57 -8.50 40.53
N THR A 214 -24.06 -7.51 41.28
CA THR A 214 -22.58 -7.31 41.33
C THR A 214 -22.13 -6.67 42.65
N SER A 215 -22.17 -7.44 43.74
CA SER A 215 -21.35 -7.14 44.92
C SER A 215 -20.31 -8.24 45.08
N LEU A 216 -19.05 -7.90 44.79
CA LEU A 216 -17.88 -8.67 45.20
C LEU A 216 -17.97 -8.95 46.71
N PRO A 217 -17.69 -10.18 47.20
CA PRO A 217 -17.76 -10.45 48.62
C PRO A 217 -16.47 -9.95 49.30
N ALA A 218 -16.57 -8.84 50.03
CA ALA A 218 -15.65 -8.56 51.12
C ALA A 218 -16.08 -9.42 52.32
N ALA A 219 -15.15 -10.24 52.81
CA ALA A 219 -15.37 -11.23 53.85
C ALA A 219 -15.77 -10.61 55.20
N SER A 220 -16.84 -11.11 55.81
CA SER A 220 -16.94 -11.35 57.26
C SER A 220 -18.11 -12.29 57.58
N PRO A 221 -17.98 -13.21 58.57
CA PRO A 221 -18.96 -14.28 58.77
C PRO A 221 -19.91 -13.96 59.92
N SER A 222 -21.22 -14.10 59.70
CA SER A 222 -22.11 -14.67 60.73
C SER A 222 -23.49 -15.05 60.19
N ARG A 223 -23.80 -16.32 60.44
CA ARG A 223 -25.12 -16.94 60.63
C ARG A 223 -25.93 -17.34 59.38
N PRO A 224 -26.27 -18.64 59.23
CA PRO A 224 -27.07 -19.13 58.13
C PRO A 224 -28.56 -18.99 58.48
N THR A 225 -29.33 -18.33 57.61
CA THR A 225 -30.77 -18.58 57.53
C THR A 225 -31.07 -19.03 56.12
N ALA A 226 -31.67 -20.21 56.03
CA ALA A 226 -32.08 -20.84 54.80
C ALA A 226 -33.19 -20.02 54.14
N SER A 227 -32.98 -19.66 52.88
CA SER A 227 -34.03 -19.44 51.88
C SER A 227 -33.35 -19.62 50.52
N THR A 228 -33.37 -20.85 50.00
CA THR A 228 -34.34 -21.31 49.00
C THR A 228 -34.37 -20.36 47.80
N GLY A 229 -33.71 -20.77 46.73
CA GLY A 229 -33.70 -20.06 45.46
C GLY A 229 -35.11 -19.86 44.93
N LYS A 230 -35.47 -18.59 44.71
CA LYS A 230 -36.61 -18.17 43.91
C LYS A 230 -36.12 -17.03 43.01
N SER A 231 -35.44 -17.39 41.94
CA SER A 231 -34.90 -16.46 40.93
C SER A 231 -35.27 -16.94 39.53
N VAL A 232 -36.57 -17.08 39.24
CA VAL A 232 -37.03 -17.30 37.85
C VAL A 232 -38.34 -16.57 37.51
N TRP A 233 -39.13 -16.07 38.46
CA TRP A 233 -40.40 -15.39 38.12
C TRP A 233 -40.63 -14.20 39.05
N LEU A 234 -40.29 -13.00 38.58
CA LEU A 234 -40.87 -11.77 39.13
C LEU A 234 -42.36 -11.82 38.78
N GLU A 235 -43.19 -11.80 39.82
CA GLU A 235 -44.64 -12.01 39.78
C GLU A 235 -45.32 -10.89 38.98
N ASP A 236 -46.26 -11.26 38.10
CA ASP A 236 -47.09 -10.34 37.31
C ASP A 236 -47.79 -9.26 38.17
N GLU A 237 -47.91 -9.48 39.47
CA GLU A 237 -48.46 -8.54 40.45
C GLU A 237 -47.54 -7.33 40.71
N GLU A 238 -46.21 -7.49 40.66
CA GLU A 238 -45.28 -6.35 40.79
C GLU A 238 -45.28 -5.48 39.53
N ARG A 239 -45.46 -6.09 38.35
CA ARG A 239 -45.65 -5.37 37.08
C ARG A 239 -46.91 -4.50 37.10
N LYS A 240 -48.05 -5.08 37.51
CA LYS A 240 -49.32 -4.36 37.65
C LYS A 240 -49.26 -3.23 38.69
N ASN A 241 -48.54 -3.43 39.80
CA ASN A 241 -48.38 -2.39 40.80
C ASN A 241 -47.52 -1.21 40.32
N ILE A 242 -46.50 -1.48 39.50
CA ILE A 242 -45.69 -0.44 38.86
C ILE A 242 -46.50 0.28 37.78
N GLU A 243 -47.29 -0.44 36.98
CA GLU A 243 -48.22 0.11 35.98
C GLU A 243 -49.27 1.03 36.63
N ASN A 244 -49.77 0.69 37.83
CA ASN A 244 -50.71 1.52 38.60
C ASN A 244 -50.09 2.77 39.25
N LEU A 245 -48.76 2.83 39.38
CA LEU A 245 -48.01 3.96 39.97
C LEU A 245 -47.48 4.94 38.92
N LEU A 246 -47.47 4.54 37.64
CA LEU A 246 -47.03 5.36 36.52
C LEU A 246 -48.20 6.13 35.94
N THR A 247 -48.00 7.42 35.68
CA THR A 247 -49.00 8.23 34.96
C THR A 247 -49.14 7.65 33.55
N GLU A 248 -50.36 7.59 32.98
CA GLU A 248 -50.61 7.03 31.65
C GLU A 248 -49.71 7.65 30.56
N GLU A 249 -49.36 8.93 30.71
CA GLU A 249 -48.38 9.63 29.87
C GLU A 249 -46.94 9.08 29.97
N GLN A 250 -46.51 8.61 31.15
CA GLN A 250 -45.19 8.00 31.37
C GLN A 250 -45.11 6.60 30.78
N LEU A 251 -46.21 5.84 30.81
CA LEU A 251 -46.28 4.51 30.18
C LEU A 251 -46.17 4.62 28.64
N GLN A 252 -46.89 5.58 28.04
CA GLN A 252 -46.80 5.85 26.61
C GLN A 252 -45.40 6.31 26.19
N LEU A 253 -44.73 7.11 27.03
CA LEU A 253 -43.34 7.52 26.80
C LEU A 253 -42.40 6.31 26.87
N PHE A 254 -42.57 5.40 27.84
CA PHE A 254 -41.77 4.17 27.94
C PHE A 254 -41.96 3.24 26.75
N GLU A 255 -43.19 3.05 26.27
CA GLU A 255 -43.46 2.23 25.09
C GLU A 255 -42.79 2.83 23.84
N LYS A 256 -42.88 4.16 23.69
CA LYS A 256 -42.22 4.88 22.60
C LYS A 256 -40.70 4.77 22.68
N GLU A 257 -40.11 5.00 23.85
CA GLU A 257 -38.66 4.88 24.06
C GLU A 257 -38.15 3.46 23.84
N ASN A 258 -38.91 2.45 24.28
CA ASN A 258 -38.57 1.05 24.03
C ASN A 258 -38.62 0.72 22.53
N GLY A 259 -39.65 1.20 21.83
CA GLY A 259 -39.75 1.07 20.37
C GLY A 259 -38.60 1.76 19.63
N ASP A 260 -38.22 2.96 20.06
CA ASP A 260 -37.08 3.70 19.49
C ASP A 260 -35.74 3.00 19.77
N LEU A 261 -35.60 2.39 20.95
CA LEU A 261 -34.43 1.61 21.33
C LEU A 261 -34.28 0.35 20.48
N VAL A 262 -35.38 -0.39 20.25
CA VAL A 262 -35.37 -1.58 19.38
C VAL A 262 -35.00 -1.22 17.95
N LYS A 263 -35.60 -0.16 17.38
CA LYS A 263 -35.25 0.33 16.03
C LYS A 263 -33.77 0.70 15.93
N HIS A 264 -33.26 1.43 16.92
CA HIS A 264 -31.84 1.77 16.96
C HIS A 264 -30.96 0.51 17.06
N TYR A 265 -31.38 -0.53 17.78
CA TYR A 265 -30.64 -1.79 17.80
C TYR A 265 -30.63 -2.49 16.43
N GLU A 266 -31.78 -2.57 15.77
CA GLU A 266 -31.88 -3.11 14.40
C GLU A 266 -30.94 -2.35 13.45
N ASP A 267 -30.98 -1.01 13.47
CA ASP A 267 -30.11 -0.16 12.65
C ASP A 267 -28.62 -0.40 12.95
N THR A 268 -28.23 -0.53 14.23
CA THR A 268 -26.83 -0.81 14.58
C THR A 268 -26.37 -2.19 14.14
N LEU A 269 -27.26 -3.19 14.19
CA LEU A 269 -26.94 -4.55 13.73
C LEU A 269 -26.76 -4.58 12.22
N ASP A 270 -27.60 -3.87 11.48
CA ASP A 270 -27.50 -3.81 10.02
C ASP A 270 -26.25 -3.04 9.57
N GLN A 271 -25.86 -1.98 10.30
CA GLN A 271 -24.57 -1.31 10.09
C GLN A 271 -23.38 -2.25 10.32
N VAL A 272 -23.38 -3.02 11.41
CA VAL A 272 -22.32 -3.99 11.72
C VAL A 272 -22.25 -5.07 10.64
N ARG A 273 -23.39 -5.63 10.22
CA ARG A 273 -23.45 -6.63 9.14
C ARG A 273 -22.93 -6.08 7.81
N SER A 274 -23.30 -4.84 7.47
CA SER A 274 -22.83 -4.17 6.26
C SER A 274 -21.32 -3.97 6.29
N ALA A 275 -20.80 -3.46 7.42
CA ALA A 275 -19.37 -3.26 7.63
C ALA A 275 -18.58 -4.58 7.60
N GLU A 276 -19.11 -5.65 8.21
CA GLU A 276 -18.52 -6.99 8.17
C GLU A 276 -18.45 -7.53 6.74
N LYS A 277 -19.54 -7.42 5.97
CA LYS A 277 -19.58 -7.82 4.56
C LYS A 277 -18.54 -7.07 3.73
N SER A 278 -18.46 -5.74 3.90
CA SER A 278 -17.46 -4.90 3.21
C SER A 278 -16.03 -5.31 3.59
N LEU A 279 -15.78 -5.59 4.87
CA LEU A 279 -14.48 -6.01 5.36
C LEU A 279 -14.07 -7.38 4.79
N ILE A 280 -15.00 -8.34 4.72
CA ILE A 280 -14.77 -9.64 4.10
C ILE A 280 -14.37 -9.46 2.64
N GLU A 281 -15.11 -8.63 1.90
CA GLU A 281 -14.83 -8.41 0.49
C GLU A 281 -13.46 -7.75 0.26
N ILE A 282 -13.10 -6.73 1.06
CA ILE A 282 -11.78 -6.10 0.99
C ILE A 282 -10.67 -7.07 1.41
N SER A 283 -10.92 -7.91 2.41
CA SER A 283 -9.98 -8.97 2.78
C SER A 283 -9.77 -9.97 1.63
N SER A 284 -10.82 -10.27 0.85
CA SER A 284 -10.73 -11.16 -0.31
C SER A 284 -9.86 -10.54 -1.41
N LEU A 285 -10.02 -9.23 -1.68
CA LEU A 285 -9.19 -8.50 -2.63
C LEU A 285 -7.73 -8.44 -2.16
N GLN A 286 -7.51 -8.25 -0.86
CA GLN A 286 -6.16 -8.26 -0.29
C GLN A 286 -5.52 -9.65 -0.41
N ILE A 287 -6.27 -10.74 -0.15
CA ILE A 287 -5.77 -12.11 -0.33
C ILE A 287 -5.37 -12.35 -1.78
N GLN A 288 -6.16 -11.88 -2.75
CA GLN A 288 -5.79 -11.95 -4.17
C GLN A 288 -4.50 -11.17 -4.46
N LEU A 289 -4.38 -9.94 -3.93
CA LEU A 289 -3.18 -9.12 -4.04
C LEU A 289 -1.94 -9.80 -3.44
N ALA A 290 -2.05 -10.29 -2.21
CA ALA A 290 -0.98 -10.95 -1.49
C ALA A 290 -0.57 -12.26 -2.17
N THR A 291 -1.52 -13.04 -2.70
CA THR A 291 -1.23 -14.26 -3.47
C THR A 291 -0.49 -13.93 -4.76
N ASN A 292 -0.95 -12.90 -5.50
CA ASN A 292 -0.28 -12.44 -6.72
C ASN A 292 1.13 -11.94 -6.41
N LEU A 293 1.32 -11.19 -5.34
CA LEU A 293 2.64 -10.74 -4.90
C LEU A 293 3.52 -11.89 -4.46
N ALA A 294 3.00 -12.87 -3.72
CA ALA A 294 3.76 -14.05 -3.30
C ALA A 294 4.24 -14.87 -4.52
N THR A 295 3.37 -15.07 -5.52
CA THR A 295 3.76 -15.73 -6.76
C THR A 295 4.83 -14.95 -7.53
N GLN A 296 4.81 -13.61 -7.47
CA GLN A 296 5.79 -12.75 -8.14
C GLN A 296 7.08 -12.56 -7.36
N ASN A 297 7.05 -12.65 -6.02
CA ASN A 297 8.22 -12.46 -5.17
C ASN A 297 9.27 -13.54 -5.43
N ALA A 298 8.84 -14.79 -5.62
CA ALA A 298 9.73 -15.89 -5.98
C ALA A 298 10.47 -15.65 -7.31
N HIS A 299 9.87 -14.93 -8.26
CA HIS A 299 10.53 -14.56 -9.52
C HIS A 299 11.44 -13.35 -9.36
N ILE A 300 11.00 -12.33 -8.61
CA ILE A 300 11.79 -11.12 -8.30
C ILE A 300 13.07 -11.46 -7.55
N ASP A 301 13.05 -12.34 -6.56
CA ASP A 301 14.25 -12.71 -5.80
C ASP A 301 15.31 -13.36 -6.70
N ASN A 302 14.87 -14.20 -7.64
CA ASN A 302 15.73 -14.77 -8.66
C ASN A 302 16.28 -13.69 -9.62
N LEU A 303 15.48 -12.69 -10.00
CA LEU A 303 15.91 -11.60 -10.88
C LEU A 303 16.85 -10.61 -10.19
N VAL A 304 16.67 -10.36 -8.90
CA VAL A 304 17.59 -9.54 -8.10
C VAL A 304 18.94 -10.24 -8.01
N ALA A 305 18.95 -11.54 -7.76
CA ALA A 305 20.18 -12.34 -7.81
C ALA A 305 20.81 -12.28 -9.21
N ASP A 306 20.02 -12.48 -10.28
CA ASP A 306 20.50 -12.45 -11.66
C ASP A 306 21.03 -11.07 -12.08
N SER A 307 20.43 -9.97 -11.59
CA SER A 307 20.94 -8.62 -11.79
C SER A 307 22.28 -8.39 -11.09
N MET A 308 22.49 -8.96 -9.91
CA MET A 308 23.79 -8.88 -9.21
C MET A 308 24.87 -9.62 -10.02
N PHE A 309 24.57 -10.82 -10.49
CA PHE A 309 25.48 -11.58 -11.34
C PHE A 309 25.74 -10.90 -12.69
N THR A 310 24.71 -10.31 -13.31
CA THR A 310 24.86 -9.55 -14.56
C THR A 310 25.76 -8.33 -14.36
N SER A 311 25.60 -7.59 -13.26
CA SER A 311 26.48 -6.46 -12.93
C SER A 311 27.94 -6.89 -12.77
N GLU A 312 28.18 -8.01 -12.08
CA GLU A 312 29.52 -8.57 -11.92
C GLU A 312 30.11 -9.03 -13.27
N ASN A 313 29.31 -9.71 -14.10
CA ASN A 313 29.72 -10.18 -15.42
C ASN A 313 30.03 -9.03 -16.38
N VAL A 314 29.25 -7.94 -16.38
CA VAL A 314 29.53 -6.74 -17.17
C VAL A 314 30.80 -6.05 -16.68
N GLN A 315 31.01 -5.96 -15.38
CA GLN A 315 32.23 -5.37 -14.82
C GLN A 315 33.48 -6.18 -15.19
N ARG A 316 33.39 -7.51 -15.11
CA ARG A 316 34.46 -8.42 -15.51
C ARG A 316 34.71 -8.35 -17.02
N GLY A 317 33.65 -8.35 -17.83
CA GLY A 317 33.72 -8.19 -19.28
C GLY A 317 34.40 -6.88 -19.69
N ASN A 318 34.04 -5.74 -19.08
CA ASN A 318 34.72 -4.46 -19.32
C ASN A 318 36.21 -4.50 -18.96
N LYS A 319 36.58 -5.20 -17.89
CA LYS A 319 37.98 -5.39 -17.49
C LYS A 319 38.74 -6.24 -18.50
N GLU A 320 38.11 -7.27 -19.05
CA GLU A 320 38.69 -8.13 -20.08
C GLU A 320 38.82 -7.40 -21.42
N LEU A 321 37.84 -6.58 -21.81
CA LEU A 321 37.93 -5.70 -22.98
C LEU A 321 39.09 -4.70 -22.88
N LYS A 322 39.28 -4.09 -21.69
CA LYS A 322 40.41 -3.18 -21.47
C LYS A 322 41.76 -3.91 -21.60
N LYS A 323 41.88 -5.10 -21.02
CA LYS A 323 43.07 -5.96 -21.17
C LYS A 323 43.29 -6.41 -22.61
N ALA A 324 42.22 -6.68 -23.37
CA ALA A 324 42.32 -7.04 -24.79
C ALA A 324 42.80 -5.84 -25.64
N GLY A 325 42.31 -4.63 -25.36
CA GLY A 325 42.80 -3.39 -25.99
C GLY A 325 44.29 -3.14 -25.72
N GLU A 326 44.77 -3.40 -24.51
CA GLU A 326 46.20 -3.30 -24.16
C GLU A 326 47.05 -4.30 -24.96
N LYS A 327 46.58 -5.54 -25.14
CA LYS A 327 47.28 -6.55 -25.94
C LYS A 327 47.38 -6.17 -27.42
N ILE A 328 46.33 -5.59 -28.00
CA ILE A 328 46.34 -5.10 -29.39
C ILE A 328 47.34 -3.94 -29.54
N SER A 329 47.44 -3.05 -28.55
CA SER A 329 48.44 -1.96 -28.53
C SER A 329 49.87 -2.50 -28.54
N ILE A 330 50.15 -3.53 -27.74
CA ILE A 330 51.47 -4.19 -27.70
C ILE A 330 51.79 -4.89 -29.03
N ALA A 331 50.83 -5.59 -29.63
CA ALA A 331 51.02 -6.22 -30.93
C ALA A 331 51.31 -5.18 -32.04
N ARG A 332 50.63 -4.03 -32.00
CA ARG A 332 50.84 -2.92 -32.95
C ARG A 332 52.21 -2.27 -32.76
N SER A 333 52.68 -2.05 -31.54
CA SER A 333 54.02 -1.50 -31.29
C SER A 333 55.13 -2.46 -31.70
N ALA A 334 54.96 -3.76 -31.47
CA ALA A 334 55.90 -4.79 -31.93
C ALA A 334 56.01 -4.84 -33.46
N PHE A 335 54.89 -4.71 -34.18
CA PHE A 335 54.89 -4.65 -35.65
C PHE A 335 55.69 -3.44 -36.17
N TRP A 336 55.43 -2.24 -35.64
CA TRP A 336 56.18 -1.04 -36.04
C TRP A 336 57.65 -1.10 -35.64
N GLY A 337 57.97 -1.71 -34.50
CA GLY A 337 59.36 -1.98 -34.10
C GLY A 337 60.09 -2.90 -35.08
N ALA A 338 59.43 -3.96 -35.55
CA ALA A 338 60.00 -4.88 -36.54
C ALA A 338 60.21 -4.20 -37.90
N VAL A 339 59.26 -3.36 -38.35
CA VAL A 339 59.40 -2.58 -39.59
C VAL A 339 60.57 -1.59 -39.50
N ALA A 340 60.70 -0.88 -38.37
CA ALA A 340 61.81 0.04 -38.15
C ALA A 340 63.16 -0.69 -38.13
N PHE A 341 63.24 -1.83 -37.42
CA PHE A 341 64.46 -2.64 -37.37
C PHE A 341 64.85 -3.17 -38.75
N SER A 342 63.88 -3.68 -39.52
CA SER A 342 64.11 -4.13 -40.90
C SER A 342 64.58 -2.98 -41.79
N GLY A 343 64.00 -1.78 -41.67
CA GLY A 343 64.44 -0.60 -42.42
C GLY A 343 65.88 -0.19 -42.11
N VAL A 344 66.29 -0.25 -40.84
CA VAL A 344 67.67 0.03 -40.43
C VAL A 344 68.65 -0.98 -41.04
N VAL A 345 68.30 -2.27 -41.07
CA VAL A 345 69.12 -3.30 -41.73
C VAL A 345 69.28 -3.03 -43.22
N PHE A 346 68.20 -2.68 -43.93
CA PHE A 346 68.28 -2.34 -45.35
C PHE A 346 69.16 -1.12 -45.64
N ILE A 347 69.12 -0.09 -44.79
CA ILE A 347 69.96 1.10 -44.95
C ILE A 347 71.43 0.77 -44.67
N TRP A 348 71.69 -0.08 -43.67
CA TRP A 348 73.04 -0.53 -43.34
C TRP A 348 73.66 -1.35 -44.48
N ASP A 349 72.89 -2.28 -45.06
CA ASP A 349 73.32 -3.12 -46.19
C ASP A 349 73.52 -2.34 -47.49
N TRP A 350 72.90 -1.16 -47.61
CA TRP A 350 73.09 -0.26 -48.76
C TRP A 350 74.35 0.61 -48.65
N PHE A 351 74.87 0.83 -47.44
CA PHE A 351 75.98 1.74 -47.17
C PHE A 351 77.34 1.03 -46.99
N ILE A 352 77.32 -0.28 -46.69
CA ILE A 352 78.47 -1.19 -46.77
C ILE A 352 78.59 -1.74 -48.20
#